data_AF-A0A2N1PKF9-F1
#
_entry.id   AF-A0A2N1PKF9-F1
#
_cell.length_a   1.000
_cell.length_b   1.000
_cell.length_c   1.000
_cell.angle_alpha   90.00
_cell.angle_beta   90.00
_cell.angle_gamma   90.00
#
_symmetry.space_group_name_H-M   'P 1'
#
loop_
_entity.id
_entity.type
_entity.pdbx_description
1 polymer ?
#
loop_
_entity_poly.entity_id
_entity_poly.type
_entity_poly.pdbx_seq_one_letter_code
_entity_poly.pdbx_strand_id
1 'polypeptide(L)'
;MLEFIKGDLLKIQTEYIAHGVAEGNQEGLGTGLALKISSKWPEIQTCFKKYARSGKFNGGSIWVSSLNNSGPRVIYLATQPDCNFMIIEEFELI
;
A
#
# COMPACT_ATOMS: atom_id res chain seq x y z
N MET A 1 -2.68 -4.58 21.76
CA MET A 1 -1.33 -4.24 22.23
C MET A 1 -0.52 -3.85 21.02
N LEU A 2 0.26 -2.77 21.09
CA LEU A 2 1.08 -2.28 19.99
C LEU A 2 2.53 -2.67 20.25
N GLU A 3 3.21 -3.16 19.22
CA GLU A 3 4.60 -3.58 19.28
C GLU A 3 5.37 -2.92 18.14
N PHE A 4 6.53 -2.36 18.46
CA PHE A 4 7.47 -1.83 17.48
C PHE A 4 8.52 -2.90 17.20
N ILE A 5 8.58 -3.34 15.95
CA ILE A 5 9.45 -4.44 15.52
C ILE A 5 10.36 -3.97 14.38
N LYS A 6 11.55 -4.57 14.30
CA LYS A 6 12.49 -4.34 13.20
C LYS A 6 12.63 -5.61 12.37
N GLY A 7 12.50 -5.49 11.05
CA GLY A 7 12.62 -6.61 10.13
C GLY A 7 12.00 -6.34 8.76
N ASP A 8 11.84 -7.39 7.96
CA ASP A 8 11.16 -7.32 6.67
C ASP A 8 9.67 -7.56 6.84
N LEU A 9 8.87 -6.51 6.64
CA LEU A 9 7.41 -6.53 6.74
C LEU A 9 6.77 -7.59 5.81
N LEU A 10 7.43 -7.99 4.72
CA LEU A 10 6.88 -8.98 3.80
C LEU A 10 7.11 -10.42 4.23
N LYS A 11 7.91 -10.66 5.29
CA LYS A 11 8.21 -12.00 5.82
C LYS A 11 7.38 -12.37 7.05
N ILE A 12 6.70 -11.41 7.67
CA ILE A 12 5.86 -11.67 8.82
C ILE A 12 4.58 -12.40 8.42
N GLN A 13 4.16 -13.38 9.24
CA GLN A 13 2.86 -14.02 9.10
C GLN A 13 1.81 -13.12 9.74
N THR A 14 1.18 -12.30 8.92
CA THR A 14 0.09 -11.39 9.31
C THR A 14 -1.04 -11.52 8.30
N GLU A 15 -2.27 -11.33 8.77
CA GLU A 15 -3.45 -11.30 7.90
C GLU A 15 -3.51 -9.99 7.08
N TYR A 16 -2.95 -8.90 7.59
CA TYR A 16 -3.01 -7.58 6.96
C TYR A 16 -1.67 -6.86 6.92
N ILE A 17 -1.43 -6.15 5.82
CA ILE A 17 -0.33 -5.18 5.68
C ILE A 17 -0.95 -3.84 5.31
N ALA A 18 -0.77 -2.82 6.15
CA ALA A 18 -1.25 -1.47 5.86
C ALA A 18 -0.08 -0.56 5.44
N HIS A 19 -0.31 0.29 4.44
CA HIS A 19 0.64 1.33 4.07
C HIS A 19 -0.04 2.58 3.52
N GLY A 20 0.64 3.72 3.69
CA GLY A 20 0.25 4.99 3.12
C GLY A 20 0.59 5.06 1.62
N VAL A 21 -0.29 5.71 0.87
CA VAL A 21 -0.10 6.07 -0.54
C VAL A 21 -0.66 7.47 -0.81
N ALA A 22 -0.20 8.10 -1.89
CA ALA A 22 -0.82 9.30 -2.44
C ALA A 22 -2.25 8.99 -2.94
N GLU A 23 -3.11 9.99 -3.04
CA GLU A 23 -4.38 9.89 -3.79
C GLU A 23 -4.15 9.97 -5.32
N GLY A 24 -5.21 9.87 -6.13
CA GLY A 24 -5.11 10.06 -7.59
C GLY A 24 -4.83 8.79 -8.40
N ASN A 25 -4.25 8.93 -9.61
CA ASN A 25 -4.20 7.86 -10.62
C ASN A 25 -3.11 6.79 -10.40
N GLN A 26 -2.29 6.92 -9.36
CA GLN A 26 -1.33 5.91 -8.88
C GLN A 26 -0.39 5.35 -9.96
N GLU A 27 0.11 6.22 -10.85
CA GLU A 27 1.13 5.84 -11.84
C GLU A 27 2.50 5.60 -11.19
N GLY A 28 2.74 6.17 -10.00
CA GLY A 28 4.02 6.20 -9.30
C GLY A 28 4.30 5.10 -8.28
N LEU A 29 3.59 3.96 -8.26
CA LEU A 29 3.87 2.83 -7.34
C LEU A 29 5.20 2.10 -7.67
N GLY A 30 6.30 2.84 -7.79
CA GLY A 30 7.57 2.39 -8.37
C GLY A 30 8.75 2.34 -7.40
N THR A 31 8.59 2.73 -6.13
CA THR A 31 9.67 2.67 -5.12
C THR A 31 9.18 2.17 -3.75
N GLY A 32 10.10 1.96 -2.81
CA GLY A 32 9.81 1.64 -1.41
C GLY A 32 8.99 0.37 -1.18
N LEU A 33 8.17 0.38 -0.12
CA LEU A 33 7.29 -0.73 0.25
C LEU A 33 6.26 -1.05 -0.84
N ALA A 34 5.75 -0.03 -1.54
CA ALA A 34 4.81 -0.20 -2.65
C ALA A 34 5.39 -1.04 -3.79
N LEU A 35 6.66 -0.79 -4.17
CA LEU A 35 7.36 -1.60 -5.17
C LEU A 35 7.50 -3.05 -4.70
N LYS A 36 7.92 -3.26 -3.44
CA LYS A 36 8.10 -4.61 -2.89
C LYS A 36 6.79 -5.40 -2.84
N ILE A 37 5.68 -4.76 -2.43
CA ILE A 37 4.32 -5.35 -2.45
C ILE A 37 3.92 -5.71 -3.89
N SER A 38 4.09 -4.79 -4.85
CA SER A 38 3.73 -5.04 -6.24
C SER A 38 4.56 -6.13 -6.91
N SER A 39 5.82 -6.28 -6.51
CA SER A 39 6.71 -7.33 -7.02
C SER A 39 6.30 -8.71 -6.50
N LYS A 40 5.77 -8.78 -5.27
CA LYS A 40 5.38 -10.04 -4.62
C LYS A 40 3.94 -10.46 -4.94
N TRP A 41 3.03 -9.49 -5.07
CA TRP A 41 1.60 -9.69 -5.36
C TRP A 41 1.13 -8.71 -6.45
N PRO A 42 1.54 -8.90 -7.72
CA PRO A 42 1.25 -7.97 -8.82
C PRO A 42 -0.26 -7.78 -9.09
N GLU A 43 -1.07 -8.79 -8.79
CA GLU A 43 -2.51 -8.74 -8.90
C GLU A 43 -3.15 -7.72 -7.96
N ILE A 44 -2.60 -7.54 -6.75
CA ILE A 44 -3.08 -6.54 -5.78
C ILE A 44 -2.89 -5.14 -6.36
N GLN A 45 -1.70 -4.86 -6.90
CA GLN A 45 -1.40 -3.57 -7.51
C GLN A 45 -2.31 -3.29 -8.72
N THR A 46 -2.59 -4.31 -9.53
CA THR A 46 -3.47 -4.18 -10.70
C THR A 46 -4.89 -3.82 -10.29
N CYS A 47 -5.44 -4.51 -9.28
CA CYS A 47 -6.77 -4.23 -8.73
C CYS A 47 -6.84 -2.82 -8.13
N PHE A 48 -5.81 -2.43 -7.35
CA PHE A 48 -5.76 -1.10 -6.76
C PHE A 48 -5.68 -0.01 -7.82
N LYS A 49 -4.81 -0.13 -8.84
CA LYS A 49 -4.71 0.85 -9.94
C LYS A 49 -6.04 0.99 -10.68
N LYS A 50 -6.76 -0.11 -10.92
CA LYS A 50 -8.10 -0.07 -11.53
C LYS A 50 -9.10 0.68 -10.66
N TYR A 51 -9.06 0.49 -9.35
CA TYR A 51 -9.89 1.22 -8.40
C TYR A 51 -9.52 2.72 -8.36
N ALA A 52 -8.25 3.04 -8.22
CA ALA A 52 -7.76 4.42 -8.13
C ALA A 52 -8.11 5.24 -9.37
N ARG A 53 -7.95 4.66 -10.57
CA ARG A 53 -8.36 5.28 -11.85
C ARG A 53 -9.87 5.54 -11.98
N SER A 54 -10.70 4.98 -11.10
CA SER A 54 -12.12 5.33 -11.05
C SER A 54 -12.39 6.68 -10.37
N GLY A 55 -11.36 7.37 -9.86
CA GLY A 55 -11.47 8.66 -9.18
C GLY A 55 -12.09 8.58 -7.78
N LYS A 56 -12.09 7.39 -7.18
CA LYS A 56 -12.72 7.10 -5.87
C LYS A 56 -11.71 6.98 -4.72
N PHE A 57 -10.42 7.18 -4.99
CA PHE A 57 -9.36 7.08 -3.99
C PHE A 57 -8.79 8.46 -3.71
N ASN A 58 -9.34 9.09 -2.68
CA ASN A 58 -9.14 10.50 -2.31
C ASN A 58 -8.64 10.57 -0.86
N GLY A 59 -8.14 11.71 -0.39
CA GLY A 59 -7.65 11.91 0.98
C GLY A 59 -8.58 11.35 2.05
N GLY A 60 -8.04 10.50 2.93
CA GLY A 60 -8.80 9.79 3.97
C GLY A 60 -9.50 8.50 3.50
N SER A 61 -9.40 8.15 2.22
CA SER A 61 -9.93 6.88 1.70
C SER A 61 -9.09 5.70 2.14
N ILE A 62 -9.77 4.56 2.28
CA ILE A 62 -9.16 3.27 2.53
C ILE A 62 -9.56 2.32 1.40
N TRP A 63 -8.61 1.60 0.84
CA TRP A 63 -8.88 0.49 -0.07
C TRP A 63 -8.26 -0.79 0.47
N VAL A 64 -9.02 -1.88 0.47
CA VAL A 64 -8.58 -3.19 0.95
C VAL A 64 -8.57 -4.16 -0.22
N SER A 65 -7.47 -4.87 -0.41
CA SER A 65 -7.37 -5.88 -1.46
C SER A 65 -8.35 -7.03 -1.23
N SER A 66 -8.92 -7.56 -2.30
CA SER A 66 -9.68 -8.82 -2.27
C SER A 66 -8.81 -9.99 -1.81
N LEU A 67 -9.42 -11.05 -1.28
CA LEU A 67 -8.69 -12.26 -0.90
C LEU A 67 -7.94 -12.84 -2.10
N ASN A 68 -6.63 -13.01 -1.95
CA ASN A 68 -5.85 -13.93 -2.77
C ASN A 68 -5.56 -15.18 -1.94
N ASN A 69 -5.59 -16.36 -2.56
CA ASN A 69 -5.48 -17.65 -1.88
C ASN A 69 -4.10 -17.94 -1.24
N SER A 70 -3.13 -17.01 -1.26
CA SER A 70 -1.75 -17.26 -0.82
C SER A 70 -0.99 -16.01 -0.27
N GLY A 71 -1.67 -15.06 0.35
CA GLY A 71 -1.00 -13.85 0.88
C GLY A 71 -1.84 -13.01 1.84
N PRO A 72 -1.21 -12.04 2.53
CA PRO A 72 -1.91 -11.07 3.38
C PRO A 72 -2.81 -10.17 2.53
N ARG A 73 -3.85 -9.61 3.16
CA ARG A 73 -4.63 -8.52 2.59
C ARG A 73 -3.84 -7.22 2.73
N VAL A 74 -3.76 -6.44 1.66
CA VAL A 74 -3.08 -5.14 1.67
C VAL A 74 -4.11 -4.04 1.83
N ILE A 75 -3.85 -3.12 2.76
CA ILE A 75 -4.66 -1.94 3.05
C ILE A 75 -3.90 -0.71 2.57
N TYR A 76 -4.50 0.03 1.64
CA TYR A 76 -3.99 1.28 1.10
C TYR A 76 -4.71 2.45 1.78
N LEU A 77 -3.94 3.31 2.43
CA LEU A 77 -4.43 4.50 3.12
C LEU A 77 -4.06 5.75 2.32
N ALA A 78 -5.05 6.52 1.87
CA ALA A 78 -4.82 7.79 1.19
C ALA A 78 -4.37 8.84 2.22
N THR A 79 -3.06 8.98 2.37
CA THR A 79 -2.42 9.80 3.41
C THR A 79 -1.75 11.05 2.86
N GLN A 80 -1.56 11.12 1.54
CA GLN A 80 -0.88 12.21 0.87
C GLN A 80 -1.71 12.72 -0.31
N PRO A 81 -1.76 14.05 -0.55
CA PRO A 81 -2.39 14.61 -1.74
C PRO A 81 -1.66 14.16 -3.01
N ASP A 82 -2.30 14.25 -4.17
CA ASP A 82 -1.71 13.86 -5.47
C ASP A 82 -0.52 14.77 -5.78
N CYS A 83 0.66 14.32 -5.35
CA CYS A 83 1.92 14.95 -5.63
C CYS A 83 2.64 14.12 -6.68
N ASN A 84 3.01 14.77 -7.78
CA ASN A 84 3.85 14.23 -8.86
C ASN A 84 5.26 13.76 -8.39
N PHE A 85 5.52 13.82 -7.08
CA PHE A 85 6.67 13.27 -6.38
C PHE A 85 6.19 12.50 -5.16
N MET A 86 6.43 11.20 -5.16
CA MET A 86 6.05 10.28 -4.11
C MET A 86 7.05 10.41 -2.93
N ILE A 87 6.59 10.94 -1.79
CA ILE A 87 7.32 10.83 -0.52
C ILE A 87 6.80 9.58 0.18
N ILE A 88 7.44 8.43 -0.02
CA ILE A 88 7.19 7.28 0.86
C ILE A 88 7.97 7.56 2.14
N GLU A 89 7.31 8.12 3.16
CA GLU A 89 7.88 8.09 4.50
C GLU A 89 7.82 6.65 5.00
N GLU A 90 8.97 5.97 4.98
CA GLU A 90 9.17 4.82 5.85
C GLU A 90 9.03 5.34 7.28
N PHE A 91 7.98 4.93 7.99
CA PHE A 91 7.96 5.05 9.44
C PHE A 91 9.03 4.08 9.98
N GLU A 92 10.29 4.53 9.97
CA GLU A 92 11.29 4.04 10.92
C GLU A 92 10.86 4.55 12.30
N LEU A 93 10.11 3.72 13.00
CA LEU A 93 9.86 3.90 14.41
C LEU A 93 11.16 3.63 15.17
N ILE A 94 11.72 4.72 15.70
CA ILE A 94 12.78 4.75 16.71
C ILE A 94 12.29 4.05 17.97
#